data_AF-A0A3R7KYR3-F1
#
_entry.id   AF-A0A3R7KYR3-F1
#
_cell.length_a   1.000
_cell.length_b   1.000
_cell.length_c   1.000
_cell.angle_alpha   90.00
_cell.angle_beta   90.00
_cell.angle_gamma   90.00
#
_symmetry.space_group_name_H-M   'P 1'
#
loop_
_entity.id
_entity.type
_entity.pdbx_description
1 polymer ?
#
loop_
_entity_poly.entity_id
_entity_poly.type
_entity_poly.pdbx_seq_one_letter_code
_entity_poly.pdbx_strand_id
1 'polypeptide(L)'
;MDVVALAQSILDCGERDVLQVLSLAPGLPPVSAETPVAEARRNYMRLAGLVHPDKLQGRFQRSTEVFQKLVRAFELVVDPKYRKQLLSLQAKEAKKKADKKAQTPPQLKAKQLTESAKQITGPKATATVQQFADSSKTKPNRAAPKKKQPTKRKHAPEDDDDFIDYDEDEDEDEDDDEDASVDLDEEDMDLAFADKEPSVSTSRALLGTRRTGGIYRDTTVSCPQCRTPWTPDYKQHYSLFMGPAGKKVHCETCLCRFGCATALHACPHCHRSFDYDASMYDTVIQCDGCRKTFGFPYYPVNQHLIDQVKFDEWRERTEREKAREREERAARRRTTDNNASEEFDALVGECIVNETCPLCKRAVSVRHRQHVEVCLKNKGTDNAASTAMSTAVITQKPTHKNTAVAKKSSTRKPASKPAKKAKKRRRGDDSDSEDE
;
A
#
# COMPACT_ATOMS: atom_id res chain seq x y z
N MET A 1 -11.37 26.79 16.03
CA MET A 1 -11.19 27.55 14.78
C MET A 1 -12.40 27.32 13.91
N ASP A 2 -12.86 28.36 13.21
CA ASP A 2 -13.88 28.19 12.17
C ASP A 2 -13.30 27.36 11.01
N VAL A 3 -14.06 26.37 10.56
CA VAL A 3 -13.63 25.44 9.51
C VAL A 3 -13.51 26.16 8.16
N VAL A 4 -14.34 27.18 7.92
CA VAL A 4 -14.29 28.00 6.69
C VAL A 4 -13.01 28.84 6.68
N ALA A 5 -12.65 29.47 7.80
CA ALA A 5 -11.39 30.20 7.94
C ALA A 5 -10.15 29.31 7.76
N LEU A 6 -10.21 28.06 8.23
CA LEU A 6 -9.16 27.06 8.01
C LEU A 6 -9.02 26.71 6.52
N ALA A 7 -10.14 26.46 5.84
CA ALA A 7 -10.16 26.17 4.41
C ALA A 7 -9.59 27.34 3.58
N GLN A 8 -9.95 28.58 3.94
CA GLN A 8 -9.40 29.78 3.31
C GLN A 8 -7.89 29.90 3.52
N SER A 9 -7.41 29.67 4.75
CA SER A 9 -5.97 29.66 5.07
C SER A 9 -5.18 28.66 4.21
N ILE A 10 -5.76 27.49 3.90
CA ILE A 10 -5.13 26.50 3.02
C ILE A 10 -5.04 27.01 1.57
N LEU A 11 -6.08 27.69 1.07
CA LEU A 11 -6.04 28.29 -0.27
C LEU A 11 -5.03 29.43 -0.37
N ASP A 12 -4.87 30.21 0.70
CA ASP A 12 -3.99 31.38 0.70
C ASP A 12 -2.50 31.02 0.76
N CYS A 13 -2.13 29.81 1.23
CA CYS A 13 -0.76 29.32 1.16
C CYS A 13 -0.24 29.24 -0.29
N GLY A 14 1.04 29.48 -0.56
CA GLY A 14 1.60 29.22 -1.88
C GLY A 14 1.67 27.72 -2.20
N GLU A 15 1.86 27.36 -3.47
CA GLU A 15 2.09 25.95 -3.88
C GLU A 15 3.36 25.35 -3.25
N ARG A 16 4.33 26.20 -2.92
CA ARG A 16 5.59 25.80 -2.27
C ARG A 16 5.51 25.73 -0.74
N ASP A 17 4.43 26.24 -0.14
CA ASP A 17 4.26 26.31 1.32
C ASP A 17 3.65 25.02 1.89
N VAL A 18 4.14 23.89 1.38
CA VAL A 18 3.66 22.54 1.65
C VAL A 18 3.65 22.22 3.15
N LEU A 19 4.73 22.58 3.85
CA LEU A 19 4.88 22.35 5.29
C LEU A 19 3.92 23.23 6.11
N GLN A 20 3.65 24.45 5.64
CA GLN A 20 2.74 25.37 6.30
C GLN A 20 1.30 24.87 6.21
N VAL A 21 0.87 24.35 5.05
CA VAL A 21 -0.46 23.76 4.86
C VAL A 21 -0.72 22.64 5.88
N LEU A 22 0.23 21.70 6.04
CA LEU A 22 0.07 20.60 7.00
C LEU A 22 0.16 21.04 8.47
N SER A 23 0.84 22.16 8.75
CA SER A 23 0.96 22.72 10.11
C SER A 23 -0.31 23.40 10.61
N LEU A 24 -1.33 23.60 9.77
CA LEU A 24 -2.60 24.22 10.15
C LEU A 24 -3.51 23.27 10.97
N ALA A 25 -3.11 22.01 11.18
CA ALA A 25 -3.92 21.04 11.90
C ALA A 25 -4.10 21.44 13.39
N PRO A 26 -5.34 21.61 13.88
CA PRO A 26 -5.56 22.05 15.25
C PRO A 26 -5.22 20.95 16.26
N GLY A 27 -4.42 21.31 17.27
CA GLY A 27 -4.05 20.44 18.38
C GLY A 27 -2.92 19.46 18.08
N LEU A 28 -2.24 19.59 16.94
CA LEU A 28 -1.06 18.80 16.58
C LEU A 28 0.18 19.71 16.46
N PRO A 29 1.40 19.17 16.67
CA PRO A 29 2.62 19.94 16.50
C PRO A 29 2.82 20.35 15.03
N PRO A 30 3.43 21.52 14.77
CA PRO A 30 3.68 22.01 13.42
C PRO A 30 4.63 21.07 12.67
N VAL A 31 4.38 20.89 11.37
CA VAL A 31 5.14 20.00 10.51
C VAL A 31 6.36 20.72 9.96
N SER A 32 7.55 20.21 10.28
CA SER A 32 8.85 20.63 9.77
C SER A 32 9.42 19.59 8.80
N ALA A 33 10.53 19.91 8.11
CA ALA A 33 11.22 18.95 7.24
C ALA A 33 11.75 17.71 7.99
N GLU A 34 12.01 17.84 9.29
CA GLU A 34 12.47 16.77 10.18
C GLU A 34 11.32 15.90 10.73
N THR A 35 10.07 16.39 10.64
CA THR A 35 8.89 15.70 11.21
C THR A 35 8.68 14.33 10.56
N PRO A 36 8.62 13.21 11.31
CA PRO A 36 8.44 11.88 10.74
C PRO A 36 7.17 11.77 9.87
N VAL A 37 7.21 10.93 8.82
CA VAL A 37 6.09 10.80 7.86
C VAL A 37 4.81 10.35 8.57
N ALA A 38 4.93 9.52 9.61
CA ALA A 38 3.80 9.10 10.43
C ALA A 38 3.08 10.29 11.09
N GLU A 39 3.83 11.28 11.58
CA GLU A 39 3.25 12.47 12.21
C GLU A 39 2.67 13.44 11.19
N ALA A 40 3.33 13.62 10.05
CA ALA A 40 2.78 14.38 8.93
C ALA A 40 1.46 13.77 8.43
N ARG A 41 1.37 12.43 8.39
CA ARG A 41 0.14 11.70 8.06
C ARG A 41 -0.97 11.96 9.07
N ARG A 42 -0.66 12.01 10.38
CA ARG A 42 -1.66 12.38 11.41
C ARG A 42 -2.21 13.79 11.20
N ASN A 43 -1.35 14.75 10.87
CA ASN A 43 -1.75 16.13 10.53
C ASN A 43 -2.65 16.16 9.29
N TYR A 44 -2.25 15.48 8.22
CA TYR A 44 -3.05 15.35 7.00
C TYR A 44 -4.43 14.75 7.28
N MET A 45 -4.51 13.61 7.98
CA MET A 45 -5.80 12.96 8.28
C MET A 45 -6.71 13.85 9.12
N ARG A 46 -6.14 14.59 10.07
CA ARG A 46 -6.90 15.56 10.88
C ARG A 46 -7.47 16.68 10.02
N LEU A 47 -6.67 17.27 9.14
CA LEU A 47 -7.10 18.30 8.20
C LEU A 47 -8.14 17.77 7.22
N ALA A 48 -7.88 16.63 6.58
CA ALA A 48 -8.77 15.99 5.62
C ALA A 48 -10.16 15.72 6.22
N GLY A 49 -10.22 15.28 7.48
CA GLY A 49 -11.49 15.09 8.19
C GLY A 49 -12.25 16.38 8.51
N LEU A 50 -11.60 17.54 8.51
CA LEU A 50 -12.21 18.86 8.73
C LEU A 50 -12.62 19.53 7.41
N VAL A 51 -11.76 19.45 6.38
CA VAL A 51 -11.96 20.14 5.09
C VAL A 51 -12.49 19.24 3.98
N HIS A 52 -13.00 18.05 4.32
CA HIS A 52 -13.60 17.14 3.35
C HIS A 52 -14.75 17.83 2.59
N PRO A 53 -14.83 17.69 1.24
CA PRO A 53 -15.85 18.36 0.44
C PRO A 53 -17.26 18.09 0.96
N ASP A 54 -17.58 16.84 1.33
CA ASP A 54 -18.90 16.47 1.86
C ASP A 54 -19.30 17.20 3.14
N LYS A 55 -18.35 17.50 4.03
CA LYS A 55 -18.64 18.22 5.29
C LYS A 55 -18.80 19.72 5.07
N LEU A 56 -18.24 20.23 3.97
CA LEU A 56 -18.27 21.64 3.60
C LEU A 56 -19.30 21.95 2.50
N GLN A 57 -20.07 20.96 2.03
CA GLN A 57 -21.13 21.15 1.04
C GLN A 57 -22.08 22.27 1.47
N GLY A 58 -22.24 23.27 0.61
CA GLY A 58 -23.08 24.46 0.85
C GLY A 58 -22.48 25.55 1.75
N ARG A 59 -21.39 25.28 2.48
CA ARG A 59 -20.71 26.27 3.34
C ARG A 59 -19.49 26.90 2.68
N PHE A 60 -18.80 26.14 1.83
CA PHE A 60 -17.60 26.61 1.14
C PHE A 60 -17.53 26.02 -0.27
N GLN A 61 -17.67 26.86 -1.30
CA GLN A 61 -17.78 26.41 -2.69
C GLN A 61 -16.47 25.79 -3.23
N ARG A 62 -15.31 26.21 -2.72
CA ARG A 62 -13.99 25.74 -3.17
C ARG A 62 -13.43 24.58 -2.32
N SER A 63 -14.30 23.80 -1.68
CA SER A 63 -13.89 22.72 -0.76
C SER A 63 -13.09 21.62 -1.48
N THR A 64 -13.46 21.27 -2.71
CA THR A 64 -12.72 20.30 -3.53
C THR A 64 -11.29 20.77 -3.84
N GLU A 65 -11.11 22.05 -4.16
CA GLU A 65 -9.80 22.62 -4.47
C GLU A 65 -8.89 22.65 -3.24
N VAL A 66 -9.43 23.02 -2.07
CA VAL A 66 -8.74 22.94 -0.77
C VAL A 66 -8.26 21.51 -0.52
N PHE A 67 -9.15 20.54 -0.71
CA PHE A 67 -8.86 19.15 -0.46
C PHE A 67 -7.76 18.62 -1.41
N GLN A 68 -7.85 18.94 -2.71
CA GLN A 68 -6.82 18.59 -3.69
C GLN A 68 -5.46 19.23 -3.37
N LYS A 69 -5.45 20.47 -2.88
CA LYS A 69 -4.22 21.15 -2.45
C LYS A 69 -3.61 20.50 -1.22
N LEU A 70 -4.45 20.09 -0.27
CA LEU A 70 -4.03 19.35 0.92
C LEU A 70 -3.43 17.98 0.55
N VAL A 71 -4.04 17.25 -0.39
CA VAL A 71 -3.54 15.97 -0.91
C VAL A 71 -2.17 16.15 -1.57
N ARG A 72 -2.06 17.09 -2.52
CA ARG A 72 -0.78 17.40 -3.19
C ARG A 72 0.31 17.78 -2.19
N ALA A 73 -0.03 18.55 -1.17
CA ALA A 73 0.92 18.92 -0.14
C ALA A 73 1.42 17.69 0.65
N PHE A 74 0.54 16.76 0.98
CA PHE A 74 0.93 15.53 1.67
C PHE A 74 1.78 14.61 0.77
N GLU A 75 1.40 14.42 -0.49
CA GLU A 75 2.16 13.62 -1.46
C GLU A 75 3.61 14.10 -1.59
N LEU A 76 3.82 15.41 -1.69
CA LEU A 76 5.17 16.00 -1.73
C LEU A 76 5.96 15.73 -0.44
N VAL A 77 5.33 15.73 0.73
CA VAL A 77 6.04 15.45 2.00
C VAL A 77 6.37 13.97 2.16
N VAL A 78 5.58 13.08 1.57
CA VAL A 78 5.83 11.63 1.57
C VAL A 78 6.95 11.27 0.60
N ASP A 79 7.15 12.03 -0.48
CA ASP A 79 8.24 11.82 -1.43
C ASP A 79 9.63 12.04 -0.78
N PRO A 80 10.49 11.00 -0.72
CA PRO A 80 11.83 11.12 -0.15
C PRO A 80 12.73 12.09 -0.92
N LYS A 81 12.55 12.24 -2.25
CA LYS A 81 13.36 13.15 -3.08
C LYS A 81 13.07 14.60 -2.70
N TYR A 82 11.79 14.98 -2.65
CA TYR A 82 11.37 16.32 -2.24
C TYR A 82 11.79 16.64 -0.80
N ARG A 83 11.71 15.66 0.11
CA ARG A 83 12.10 15.86 1.50
C ARG A 83 13.60 16.11 1.69
N LYS A 84 14.45 15.42 0.94
CA LYS A 84 15.91 15.72 0.89
C LYS A 84 16.16 17.15 0.38
N GLN A 85 15.41 17.59 -0.63
CA GLN A 85 15.51 18.96 -1.15
C GLN A 85 15.11 20.00 -0.09
N LEU A 86 14.01 19.79 0.65
CA LEU A 86 13.58 20.68 1.73
C LEU A 86 14.64 20.80 2.84
N LEU A 87 15.22 19.69 3.28
CA LEU A 87 16.31 19.70 4.27
C LEU A 87 17.54 20.47 3.74
N SER A 88 17.87 20.31 2.46
CA SER A 88 18.98 21.04 1.84
C SER A 88 18.73 22.55 1.78
N LEU A 89 17.49 22.98 1.50
CA LEU A 89 17.10 24.39 1.48
C LEU A 89 17.16 25.00 2.88
N GLN A 90 16.65 24.29 3.89
CA GLN A 90 16.74 24.73 5.29
C GLN A 90 18.20 24.85 5.75
N ALA A 91 19.06 23.90 5.39
CA ALA A 91 20.49 23.98 5.69
C ALA A 91 21.16 25.18 5.01
N LYS A 92 20.81 25.49 3.75
CA LYS A 92 21.31 26.67 3.03
C LYS A 92 20.86 27.97 3.67
N GLU A 93 19.60 28.06 4.12
CA GLU A 93 19.09 29.24 4.81
C GLU A 93 19.72 29.44 6.19
N ALA A 94 19.94 28.36 6.94
CA ALA A 94 20.64 28.41 8.23
C ALA A 94 22.06 28.95 8.08
N LYS A 95 22.79 28.49 7.04
CA LYS A 95 24.13 29.02 6.70
C LYS A 95 24.09 30.51 6.35
N LYS A 96 23.18 30.93 5.45
CA LYS A 96 23.00 32.35 5.10
C LYS A 96 22.69 33.24 6.32
N LYS A 97 21.90 32.75 7.27
CA LYS A 97 21.60 33.48 8.52
C LYS A 97 22.82 33.56 9.45
N ALA A 98 23.64 32.52 9.52
CA ALA A 98 24.88 32.54 10.30
C ALA A 98 25.89 33.55 9.71
N ASP A 99 26.05 33.57 8.39
CA ASP A 99 26.99 34.48 7.70
C ASP A 99 26.59 35.95 7.88
N LYS A 100 25.29 36.27 7.80
CA LYS A 100 24.78 37.63 8.07
C LYS A 100 25.01 38.07 9.51
N LYS A 101 24.98 37.14 10.48
CA LYS A 101 25.20 37.45 11.90
C LYS A 101 26.69 37.69 12.21
N ALA A 102 27.59 37.10 11.43
CA ALA A 102 29.04 37.33 11.54
C ALA A 102 29.50 38.67 10.95
N GLN A 103 28.72 39.28 10.04
CA GLN A 103 29.06 40.56 9.39
C GLN A 103 28.50 41.81 10.08
N THR A 104 27.88 41.71 11.26
CA THR A 104 27.50 42.90 12.03
C THR A 104 28.70 43.35 12.89
N PRO A 105 29.34 44.50 12.62
CA PRO A 105 30.53 44.93 13.36
C PRO A 105 30.19 45.21 14.84
N PRO A 106 31.07 44.85 15.80
CA PRO A 106 30.83 45.05 17.23
C PRO A 106 31.06 46.50 17.71
N GLN A 107 30.83 47.50 16.85
CA GLN A 107 30.94 48.91 17.23
C GLN A 107 29.55 49.51 17.37
N LEU A 108 28.98 49.48 18.59
CA LEU A 108 28.00 50.45 19.14
C LEU A 108 27.34 50.00 20.46
N LYS A 109 27.70 48.85 21.05
CA LYS A 109 27.20 48.42 22.37
C LYS A 109 27.98 48.95 23.59
N ALA A 110 28.71 50.05 23.44
CA ALA A 110 29.48 50.67 24.53
C ALA A 110 28.86 51.96 25.12
N LYS A 111 27.65 52.38 24.70
CA LYS A 111 27.08 53.68 25.12
C LYS A 111 25.67 53.68 25.74
N GLN A 112 25.13 52.54 26.18
CA GLN A 112 23.79 52.49 26.83
C GLN A 112 23.74 51.72 28.16
N LEU A 113 24.85 51.69 28.91
CA LEU A 113 24.89 51.06 30.24
C LEU A 113 25.11 52.06 31.39
N THR A 114 24.91 53.35 31.15
CA THR A 114 25.12 54.42 32.14
C THR A 114 23.94 55.40 32.19
N GLU A 115 22.70 54.92 32.34
CA GLU A 115 21.59 55.83 32.70
C GLU A 115 20.38 55.18 33.38
N SER A 116 20.58 54.10 34.16
CA SER A 116 19.48 53.47 34.90
C SER A 116 19.89 53.00 36.29
N ALA A 117 20.75 53.78 36.95
CA ALA A 117 21.07 53.64 38.36
C ALA A 117 20.51 54.84 39.13
N LYS A 118 19.20 54.84 39.41
CA LYS A 118 18.59 55.61 40.51
C LYS A 118 17.16 55.15 40.73
N GLN A 119 16.84 54.89 42.01
CA GLN A 119 15.52 54.54 42.57
C GLN A 119 15.18 53.04 42.36
N ILE A 120 14.90 52.20 43.35
CA ILE A 120 14.17 52.40 44.60
C ILE A 120 14.71 51.45 45.69
N THR A 121 14.87 52.01 46.88
CA THR A 121 15.13 51.42 48.19
C THR A 121 13.87 50.76 48.78
N GLY A 122 14.00 49.60 49.45
CA GLY A 122 13.10 49.21 50.56
C GLY A 122 12.77 47.71 50.68
N PRO A 123 12.58 47.16 51.91
CA PRO A 123 13.16 45.87 52.29
C PRO A 123 12.17 44.79 52.80
N LYS A 124 12.76 43.64 53.18
CA LYS A 124 12.27 42.55 54.08
C LYS A 124 11.32 41.49 53.49
N ALA A 125 11.76 40.23 53.46
CA ALA A 125 11.60 39.28 54.57
C ALA A 125 12.10 37.85 54.21
N THR A 126 13.08 37.37 54.97
CA THR A 126 13.27 36.01 55.54
C THR A 126 12.55 34.78 54.94
N ALA A 127 13.33 33.78 54.52
CA ALA A 127 13.27 32.35 54.93
C ALA A 127 14.43 31.56 54.26
N THR A 128 15.47 31.14 54.98
CA THR A 128 15.64 29.83 55.65
C THR A 128 15.83 28.67 54.64
N VAL A 129 17.08 28.36 54.26
CA VAL A 129 17.90 27.20 54.72
C VAL A 129 17.39 25.83 54.25
N GLN A 130 18.10 25.20 53.31
CA GLN A 130 18.80 23.93 53.57
C GLN A 130 19.77 23.58 52.43
N GLN A 131 21.04 23.52 52.80
CA GLN A 131 22.12 22.88 52.06
C GLN A 131 22.04 21.37 52.29
N PHE A 132 22.24 20.59 51.25
CA PHE A 132 22.95 19.31 51.35
C PHE A 132 23.82 19.14 50.11
N ALA A 133 25.11 19.33 50.31
CA ALA A 133 26.12 18.62 49.55
C ALA A 133 26.23 17.22 50.18
N ASP A 134 26.33 16.16 49.37
CA ASP A 134 27.60 15.43 49.32
C ASP A 134 27.67 14.44 48.16
N SER A 135 28.92 14.25 47.79
CA SER A 135 29.54 13.48 46.74
C SER A 135 29.32 11.95 46.81
N SER A 136 29.39 11.29 45.66
CA SER A 136 30.26 10.10 45.52
C SER A 136 30.45 9.69 44.06
N LYS A 137 31.73 9.61 43.71
CA LYS A 137 32.29 8.98 42.51
C LYS A 137 32.05 7.47 42.56
N THR A 138 31.71 6.84 41.44
CA THR A 138 32.20 5.49 41.14
C THR A 138 32.08 5.17 39.65
N LYS A 139 33.24 4.99 39.00
CA LYS A 139 33.41 4.29 37.72
C LYS A 139 33.20 2.78 37.95
N PRO A 140 32.85 2.02 36.91
CA PRO A 140 33.84 1.04 36.46
C PRO A 140 33.98 0.89 34.95
N ASN A 141 35.23 0.61 34.57
CA ASN A 141 35.68 0.01 33.32
C ASN A 141 34.83 -1.19 32.90
N ARG A 142 34.48 -1.31 31.62
CA ARG A 142 34.40 -2.63 30.98
C ARG A 142 34.77 -2.59 29.50
N ALA A 143 35.61 -3.56 29.17
CA ALA A 143 36.37 -3.74 27.96
C ALA A 143 35.52 -4.01 26.70
N ALA A 144 36.05 -3.54 25.58
CA ALA A 144 35.60 -3.86 24.23
C ALA A 144 35.81 -5.36 23.90
N PRO A 145 34.85 -6.05 23.29
CA PRO A 145 35.10 -7.34 22.67
C PRO A 145 35.56 -7.18 21.21
N LYS A 146 36.60 -7.96 20.90
CA LYS A 146 37.32 -8.09 19.64
C LYS A 146 36.41 -8.55 18.49
N LYS A 147 36.62 -7.96 17.31
CA LYS A 147 36.19 -8.48 16.00
C LYS A 147 36.65 -9.93 15.84
N LYS A 148 35.70 -10.86 15.64
CA LYS A 148 35.98 -12.20 15.10
C LYS A 148 35.72 -12.19 13.60
N GLN A 149 36.70 -12.68 12.86
CA GLN A 149 36.66 -12.87 11.41
C GLN A 149 35.62 -13.93 11.02
N PRO A 150 35.01 -13.84 9.83
CA PRO A 150 34.24 -14.93 9.26
C PRO A 150 35.19 -16.00 8.69
N THR A 151 35.15 -17.19 9.28
CA THR A 151 35.74 -18.41 8.72
C THR A 151 34.91 -18.87 7.53
N LYS A 152 35.52 -18.84 6.33
CA LYS A 152 35.00 -19.50 5.12
C LYS A 152 34.91 -21.01 5.39
N ARG A 153 33.70 -21.56 5.43
CA ARG A 153 33.46 -23.01 5.30
C ARG A 153 33.37 -23.34 3.81
N LYS A 154 34.26 -24.23 3.37
CA LYS A 154 34.20 -24.91 2.07
C LYS A 154 32.95 -25.81 2.07
N HIS A 155 32.07 -25.61 1.11
CA HIS A 155 31.04 -26.58 0.77
C HIS A 155 31.70 -27.65 -0.11
N ALA A 156 31.58 -28.92 0.30
CA ALA A 156 31.82 -30.05 -0.58
C ALA A 156 30.65 -30.15 -1.59
N PRO A 157 30.89 -30.59 -2.84
CA PRO A 157 29.82 -30.94 -3.75
C PRO A 157 29.21 -32.27 -3.30
N GLU A 158 27.89 -32.28 -3.07
CA GLU A 158 27.11 -33.51 -3.07
C GLU A 158 26.52 -33.66 -4.47
N ASP A 159 26.81 -34.81 -5.05
CA ASP A 159 26.21 -35.35 -6.26
C ASP A 159 24.69 -35.44 -6.07
N ASP A 160 23.94 -34.83 -6.97
CA ASP A 160 22.57 -35.25 -7.27
C ASP A 160 22.42 -35.28 -8.80
N ASP A 161 22.53 -36.50 -9.30
CA ASP A 161 22.08 -36.96 -10.60
C ASP A 161 20.55 -36.79 -10.69
N ASP A 162 20.08 -35.81 -11.46
CA ASP A 162 18.70 -35.80 -11.96
C ASP A 162 18.67 -35.32 -13.42
N PHE A 163 18.95 -36.30 -14.28
CA PHE A 163 18.25 -36.62 -15.53
C PHE A 163 17.13 -35.64 -15.95
N ILE A 164 17.46 -34.68 -16.81
CA ILE A 164 16.50 -33.99 -17.68
C ILE A 164 16.98 -34.19 -19.11
N ASP A 165 16.25 -35.01 -19.87
CA ASP A 165 16.34 -35.10 -21.33
C ASP A 165 16.16 -33.70 -21.92
N TYR A 166 17.25 -33.16 -22.46
CA TYR A 166 17.22 -32.05 -23.40
C TYR A 166 16.85 -32.64 -24.77
N ASP A 167 15.60 -32.44 -25.20
CA ASP A 167 15.29 -32.43 -26.62
C ASP A 167 15.86 -31.11 -27.17
N GLU A 168 16.98 -31.29 -27.85
CA GLU A 168 17.80 -30.34 -28.59
C GLU A 168 17.11 -30.04 -29.92
N ASP A 169 16.29 -28.99 -29.95
CA ASP A 169 15.89 -28.33 -31.21
C ASP A 169 16.72 -27.04 -31.34
N GLU A 170 17.84 -27.18 -32.06
CA GLU A 170 18.65 -26.10 -32.63
C GLU A 170 17.81 -25.32 -33.65
N ASP A 171 17.31 -24.15 -33.28
CA ASP A 171 16.96 -23.10 -34.22
C ASP A 171 17.94 -21.92 -33.99
N GLU A 172 19.04 -21.96 -34.73
CA GLU A 172 19.98 -20.86 -34.92
C GLU A 172 19.31 -19.76 -35.75
N ASP A 173 18.77 -18.73 -35.09
CA ASP A 173 18.52 -17.43 -35.73
C ASP A 173 19.48 -16.41 -35.07
N GLU A 174 20.68 -16.32 -35.66
CA GLU A 174 21.60 -15.18 -35.53
C GLU A 174 20.96 -13.95 -36.20
N ASP A 175 20.17 -13.18 -35.44
CA ASP A 175 19.84 -11.80 -35.80
C ASP A 175 20.58 -10.83 -34.86
N ASP A 176 21.62 -10.27 -35.46
CA ASP A 176 22.55 -9.24 -35.01
C ASP A 176 21.82 -7.88 -34.97
N ASP A 177 21.18 -7.55 -33.83
CA ASP A 177 20.59 -6.23 -33.59
C ASP A 177 21.26 -5.53 -32.38
N GLU A 178 22.31 -4.79 -32.71
CA GLU A 178 22.65 -3.45 -32.22
C GLU A 178 22.24 -3.07 -30.79
N ASP A 179 23.20 -3.19 -29.86
CA ASP A 179 23.65 -2.16 -28.91
C ASP A 179 22.66 -1.04 -28.50
N ALA A 180 21.49 -1.40 -28.00
CA ALA A 180 20.73 -0.55 -27.09
C ALA A 180 21.18 -0.88 -25.67
N SER A 181 22.30 -0.27 -25.25
CA SER A 181 22.67 -0.15 -23.84
C SER A 181 21.58 0.67 -23.13
N VAL A 182 20.48 0.01 -22.80
CA VAL A 182 19.52 0.52 -21.84
C VAL A 182 20.29 0.57 -20.52
N ASP A 183 20.67 1.78 -20.12
CA ASP A 183 21.13 2.11 -18.78
C ASP A 183 20.09 1.55 -17.79
N LEU A 184 20.25 0.28 -17.42
CA LEU A 184 19.53 -0.37 -16.36
C LEU A 184 20.05 0.28 -15.08
N ASP A 185 19.35 1.36 -14.70
CA ASP A 185 19.60 2.15 -13.51
C ASP A 185 20.00 1.23 -12.35
N GLU A 186 21.22 1.42 -11.83
CA GLU A 186 21.75 0.67 -10.68
C GLU A 186 20.83 0.75 -9.43
N GLU A 187 19.81 1.62 -9.46
CA GLU A 187 18.75 1.75 -8.46
C GLU A 187 17.82 0.52 -8.37
N ASP A 188 17.70 -0.32 -9.42
CA ASP A 188 16.82 -1.50 -9.39
C ASP A 188 17.48 -2.73 -8.73
N MET A 189 18.82 -2.75 -8.61
CA MET A 189 19.54 -3.81 -7.90
C MET A 189 19.42 -3.71 -6.37
N ASP A 190 19.18 -2.52 -5.82
CA ASP A 190 19.04 -2.31 -4.37
C ASP A 190 17.65 -2.72 -3.84
N LEU A 191 16.62 -2.79 -4.70
CA LEU A 191 15.29 -3.28 -4.32
C LEU A 191 15.28 -4.81 -4.13
N ALA A 192 16.12 -5.55 -4.86
CA ALA A 192 16.22 -7.00 -4.76
C ALA A 192 16.72 -7.49 -3.39
N PHE A 193 17.45 -6.65 -2.63
CA PHE A 193 17.94 -7.01 -1.30
C PHE A 193 16.84 -7.04 -0.22
N ALA A 194 15.70 -6.38 -0.44
CA ALA A 194 14.59 -6.35 0.52
C ALA A 194 13.77 -7.66 0.53
N ASP A 195 13.85 -8.47 -0.53
CA ASP A 195 13.03 -9.67 -0.70
C ASP A 195 13.71 -10.97 -0.28
N LYS A 196 14.88 -10.88 0.36
CA LYS A 196 15.54 -12.09 0.87
C LYS A 196 14.68 -12.76 1.94
N GLU A 197 14.42 -14.04 1.73
CA GLU A 197 13.67 -14.89 2.66
C GLU A 197 14.25 -14.78 4.07
N PRO A 198 13.45 -14.40 5.08
CA PRO A 198 13.94 -14.25 6.44
C PRO A 198 14.30 -15.63 7.01
N SER A 199 15.53 -15.77 7.52
CA SER A 199 15.97 -17.01 8.15
C SER A 199 15.24 -17.25 9.48
N VAL A 200 14.69 -18.44 9.68
CA VAL A 200 14.06 -18.84 10.96
C VAL A 200 15.13 -19.38 11.91
N SER A 201 15.30 -18.74 13.07
CA SER A 201 16.24 -19.22 14.09
C SER A 201 15.79 -20.56 14.68
N THR A 202 16.70 -21.52 14.80
CA THR A 202 16.46 -22.79 15.51
C THR A 202 16.54 -22.64 17.04
N SER A 203 16.85 -21.44 17.54
CA SER A 203 16.98 -21.20 18.97
C SER A 203 15.64 -21.26 19.70
N ARG A 204 15.55 -22.18 20.67
CA ARG A 204 14.44 -22.30 21.61
C ARG A 204 14.63 -21.46 22.89
N ALA A 205 15.60 -20.55 22.90
CA ALA A 205 15.80 -19.66 24.04
C ALA A 205 14.63 -18.67 24.17
N LEU A 206 14.04 -18.63 25.36
CA LEU A 206 12.97 -17.68 25.70
C LEU A 206 13.53 -16.28 25.84
N LEU A 207 12.94 -15.31 25.13
CA LEU A 207 13.33 -13.91 25.19
C LEU A 207 12.42 -13.11 26.12
N GLY A 208 13.06 -12.24 26.90
CA GLY A 208 12.41 -11.27 27.77
C GLY A 208 12.03 -11.81 29.14
N THR A 209 11.77 -10.89 30.08
CA THR A 209 11.38 -11.21 31.45
C THR A 209 9.87 -11.29 31.56
N ARG A 210 9.35 -12.37 32.16
CA ARG A 210 7.91 -12.54 32.36
C ARG A 210 7.32 -11.38 33.17
N ARG A 211 6.33 -10.69 32.62
CA ARG A 211 5.53 -9.63 33.29
C ARG A 211 4.11 -10.11 33.43
N THR A 212 3.71 -10.56 34.62
CA THR A 212 2.35 -11.04 34.90
C THR A 212 1.91 -10.63 36.30
N GLY A 213 0.64 -10.31 36.48
CA GLY A 213 0.06 -9.98 37.79
C GLY A 213 0.13 -8.48 38.12
N GLY A 214 -0.51 -8.11 39.23
CA GLY A 214 -0.63 -6.71 39.67
C GLY A 214 -1.37 -5.85 38.64
N ILE A 215 -0.65 -4.88 38.08
CA ILE A 215 -1.15 -3.99 37.02
C ILE A 215 -1.19 -4.69 35.64
N TYR A 216 -0.42 -5.76 35.44
CA TYR A 216 -0.34 -6.48 34.16
C TYR A 216 -1.46 -7.51 34.09
N ARG A 217 -2.51 -7.21 33.33
CA ARG A 217 -3.72 -8.04 33.18
C ARG A 217 -4.09 -8.18 31.71
N ASP A 218 -4.57 -9.37 31.35
CA ASP A 218 -5.01 -9.64 29.97
C ASP A 218 -6.18 -8.71 29.62
N THR A 219 -6.00 -7.94 28.55
CA THR A 219 -7.09 -7.13 27.99
C THR A 219 -8.03 -8.03 27.21
N THR A 220 -9.33 -7.73 27.23
CA THR A 220 -10.27 -8.46 26.39
C THR A 220 -10.06 -8.01 24.95
N VAL A 221 -9.64 -8.93 24.10
CA VAL A 221 -9.47 -8.74 22.66
C VAL A 221 -10.66 -9.39 21.97
N SER A 222 -11.24 -8.76 20.95
CA SER A 222 -12.38 -9.30 20.20
C SER A 222 -12.24 -9.07 18.71
N CYS A 223 -12.84 -9.97 17.93
CA CYS A 223 -12.86 -9.88 16.47
C CYS A 223 -13.56 -8.59 16.01
N PRO A 224 -12.97 -7.80 15.08
CA PRO A 224 -13.59 -6.56 14.60
C PRO A 224 -14.89 -6.79 13.83
N GLN A 225 -15.08 -7.96 13.22
CA GLN A 225 -16.25 -8.25 12.39
C GLN A 225 -17.43 -8.78 13.20
N CYS A 226 -17.22 -9.85 13.97
CA CYS A 226 -18.30 -10.54 14.71
C CYS A 226 -18.28 -10.29 16.23
N ARG A 227 -17.28 -9.56 16.74
CA ARG A 227 -17.12 -9.24 18.18
C ARG A 227 -16.93 -10.46 19.10
N THR A 228 -16.70 -11.65 18.56
CA THR A 228 -16.36 -12.83 19.37
C THR A 228 -15.06 -12.54 20.14
N PRO A 229 -15.02 -12.77 21.47
CA PRO A 229 -13.80 -12.62 22.25
C PRO A 229 -12.75 -13.61 21.76
N TRP A 230 -11.52 -13.15 21.58
CA TRP A 230 -10.39 -13.99 21.22
C TRP A 230 -9.64 -14.40 22.49
N THR A 231 -9.47 -15.71 22.67
CA THR A 231 -8.67 -16.31 23.73
C THR A 231 -7.48 -17.02 23.11
N PRO A 232 -6.24 -16.67 23.46
CA PRO A 232 -5.06 -17.33 22.90
C PRO A 232 -4.92 -18.76 23.46
N ASP A 233 -4.67 -19.74 22.59
CA ASP A 233 -4.44 -21.15 23.00
C ASP A 233 -3.28 -21.27 23.99
N TYR A 234 -2.21 -20.50 23.73
CA TYR A 234 -1.02 -20.44 24.55
C TYR A 234 -0.72 -19.01 24.93
N LYS A 235 -0.25 -18.81 26.16
CA LYS A 235 0.10 -17.48 26.69
C LYS A 235 1.14 -16.74 25.82
N GLN A 236 2.05 -17.47 25.17
CA GLN A 236 3.02 -16.88 24.24
C GLN A 236 2.38 -16.28 22.99
N HIS A 237 1.24 -16.83 22.53
CA HIS A 237 0.49 -16.27 21.40
C HIS A 237 -0.07 -14.89 21.73
N TYR A 238 -0.40 -14.61 22.99
CA TYR A 238 -0.77 -13.27 23.42
C TYR A 238 0.37 -12.28 23.19
N SER A 239 1.59 -12.60 23.63
CA SER A 239 2.76 -11.73 23.43
C SER A 239 3.11 -11.53 21.96
N LEU A 240 2.97 -12.57 21.14
CA LEU A 240 3.21 -12.48 19.69
C LEU A 240 2.17 -11.62 18.98
N PHE A 241 0.91 -11.69 19.43
CA PHE A 241 -0.20 -10.92 18.89
C PHE A 241 -0.13 -9.45 19.31
N MET A 242 -0.03 -9.18 20.62
CA MET A 242 -0.02 -7.81 21.16
C MET A 242 1.32 -7.11 20.92
N GLY A 243 2.43 -7.85 20.97
CA GLY A 243 3.77 -7.29 20.90
C GLY A 243 4.22 -6.87 19.48
N PRO A 244 5.50 -6.49 19.34
CA PRO A 244 6.05 -5.96 18.10
C PRO A 244 6.12 -6.99 16.95
N ALA A 245 5.94 -8.28 17.24
CA ALA A 245 5.86 -9.31 16.21
C ALA A 245 4.57 -9.20 15.38
N GLY A 246 3.50 -8.58 15.92
CA GLY A 246 2.29 -8.28 15.16
C GLY A 246 1.59 -9.49 14.56
N LYS A 247 1.65 -10.66 15.22
CA LYS A 247 1.05 -11.90 14.71
C LYS A 247 -0.43 -11.67 14.39
N LYS A 248 -0.85 -12.02 13.17
CA LYS A 248 -2.27 -12.02 12.76
C LYS A 248 -2.91 -13.34 13.14
N VAL A 249 -4.18 -13.29 13.58
CA VAL A 249 -4.98 -14.48 13.93
C VAL A 249 -6.25 -14.51 13.10
N HIS A 250 -6.86 -15.69 12.99
CA HIS A 250 -8.17 -15.86 12.37
C HIS A 250 -9.23 -16.01 13.46
N CYS A 251 -10.36 -15.35 13.29
CA CYS A 251 -11.52 -15.56 14.16
C CYS A 251 -12.10 -16.95 13.91
N GLU A 252 -12.25 -17.77 14.94
CA GLU A 252 -12.86 -19.11 14.83
C GLU A 252 -14.33 -19.06 14.36
N THR A 253 -15.05 -17.97 14.65
CA THR A 253 -16.47 -17.83 14.30
C THR A 253 -16.69 -17.40 12.86
N CYS A 254 -15.97 -16.38 12.39
CA CYS A 254 -16.24 -15.75 11.08
C CYS A 254 -15.06 -15.85 10.10
N LEU A 255 -13.96 -16.50 10.49
CA LEU A 255 -12.73 -16.64 9.70
C LEU A 255 -12.06 -15.31 9.31
N CYS A 256 -12.52 -14.18 9.85
CA CYS A 256 -11.89 -12.88 9.66
C CYS A 256 -10.46 -12.92 10.20
N ARG A 257 -9.49 -12.57 9.36
CA ARG A 257 -8.10 -12.39 9.76
C ARG A 257 -7.89 -11.00 10.34
N PHE A 258 -7.33 -10.88 11.54
CA PHE A 258 -7.06 -9.60 12.17
C PHE A 258 -5.77 -9.62 13.00
N GLY A 259 -5.13 -8.46 13.14
CA GLY A 259 -3.98 -8.23 14.02
C GLY A 259 -4.34 -7.35 15.22
N CYS A 260 -3.37 -7.07 16.11
CA CYS A 260 -3.62 -6.30 17.32
C CYS A 260 -4.15 -4.89 17.04
N ALA A 261 -3.60 -4.15 16.08
CA ALA A 261 -4.06 -2.80 15.75
C ALA A 261 -5.50 -2.76 15.19
N THR A 262 -5.97 -3.86 14.59
CA THR A 262 -7.31 -3.97 14.01
C THR A 262 -8.33 -4.61 14.94
N ALA A 263 -7.89 -5.18 16.06
CA ALA A 263 -8.78 -5.84 17.00
C ALA A 263 -9.53 -4.83 17.89
N LEU A 264 -10.67 -5.26 18.43
CA LEU A 264 -11.37 -4.48 19.44
C LEU A 264 -10.80 -4.82 20.81
N HIS A 265 -10.22 -3.82 21.48
CA HIS A 265 -9.66 -3.98 22.83
C HIS A 265 -10.58 -3.36 23.86
N ALA A 266 -10.73 -4.02 25.00
CA ALA A 266 -11.52 -3.53 26.11
C ALA A 266 -10.74 -3.59 27.43
N CYS A 267 -10.94 -2.56 28.24
CA CYS A 267 -10.29 -2.41 29.54
C CYS A 267 -10.60 -3.62 30.45
N PRO A 268 -9.59 -4.22 31.11
CA PRO A 268 -9.78 -5.42 31.94
C PRO A 268 -10.60 -5.16 33.21
N HIS A 269 -10.91 -3.90 33.53
CA HIS A 269 -11.65 -3.52 34.74
C HIS A 269 -13.09 -3.09 34.49
N CYS A 270 -13.39 -2.51 33.33
CA CYS A 270 -14.72 -1.94 33.04
C CYS A 270 -15.23 -2.28 31.63
N HIS A 271 -14.47 -3.05 30.86
CA HIS A 271 -14.79 -3.45 29.48
C HIS A 271 -15.04 -2.30 28.49
N ARG A 272 -14.69 -1.06 28.86
CA ARG A 272 -14.74 0.07 27.94
C ARG A 272 -13.70 -0.12 26.83
N SER A 273 -14.12 0.06 25.58
CA SER A 273 -13.24 -0.04 24.43
C SER A 273 -12.17 1.06 24.42
N PHE A 274 -10.98 0.74 23.95
CA PHE A 274 -9.90 1.71 23.73
C PHE A 274 -9.10 1.36 22.47
N ASP A 275 -8.46 2.36 21.87
CA ASP A 275 -7.63 2.19 20.69
C ASP A 275 -6.23 1.73 21.12
N TYR A 276 -5.80 0.58 20.60
CA TYR A 276 -4.50 -0.01 20.90
C TYR A 276 -3.53 0.16 19.74
N ASP A 277 -2.29 0.54 20.05
CA ASP A 277 -1.15 0.52 19.14
C ASP A 277 -0.07 -0.40 19.73
N ALA A 278 0.67 -1.12 18.88
CA ALA A 278 1.76 -2.01 19.28
C ALA A 278 2.85 -1.27 20.07
N SER A 279 3.03 0.03 19.80
CA SER A 279 3.93 0.91 20.58
C SER A 279 3.54 1.02 22.07
N MET A 280 2.27 0.76 22.42
CA MET A 280 1.77 0.82 23.78
C MET A 280 2.03 -0.46 24.58
N TYR A 281 2.51 -1.54 23.97
CA TYR A 281 2.67 -2.85 24.62
C TYR A 281 3.55 -2.80 25.88
N ASP A 282 4.61 -1.99 25.87
CA ASP A 282 5.53 -1.82 26.99
C ASP A 282 5.13 -0.67 27.94
N THR A 283 4.01 -0.01 27.67
CA THR A 283 3.54 1.15 28.46
C THR A 283 2.41 0.77 29.41
N VAL A 284 2.28 1.53 30.49
CA VAL A 284 1.13 1.45 31.40
C VAL A 284 0.07 2.44 30.94
N ILE A 285 -1.14 1.95 30.68
CA ILE A 285 -2.26 2.76 30.20
C ILE A 285 -3.20 3.05 31.36
N GLN A 286 -3.72 4.28 31.44
CA GLN A 286 -4.81 4.64 32.33
C GLN A 286 -6.14 4.58 31.58
N CYS A 287 -7.13 3.84 32.11
CA CYS A 287 -8.45 3.74 31.48
C CYS A 287 -9.27 5.03 31.65
N ASP A 288 -9.79 5.60 30.56
CA ASP A 288 -10.65 6.79 30.60
C ASP A 288 -12.00 6.56 31.33
N GLY A 289 -12.47 5.31 31.39
CA GLY A 289 -13.72 4.96 32.07
C GLY A 289 -13.55 4.87 33.59
N CYS A 290 -12.73 3.93 34.04
CA CYS A 290 -12.60 3.63 35.47
C CYS A 290 -11.37 4.26 36.15
N ARG A 291 -10.54 5.01 35.39
CA ARG A 291 -9.30 5.67 35.84
C ARG A 291 -8.22 4.74 36.43
N LYS A 292 -8.42 3.43 36.37
CA LYS A 292 -7.44 2.43 36.80
C LYS A 292 -6.35 2.28 35.74
N THR A 293 -5.12 2.12 36.20
CA THR A 293 -3.96 1.83 35.35
C THR A 293 -3.82 0.33 35.15
N PHE A 294 -3.53 -0.08 33.92
CA PHE A 294 -3.23 -1.46 33.58
C PHE A 294 -2.10 -1.51 32.55
N GLY A 295 -1.36 -2.61 32.54
CA GLY A 295 -0.34 -2.92 31.54
C GLY A 295 -0.63 -4.25 30.88
N PHE A 296 0.08 -4.53 29.79
CA PHE A 296 -0.09 -5.76 29.03
C PHE A 296 0.85 -6.85 29.55
N PRO A 297 0.34 -8.06 29.85
CA PRO A 297 1.17 -9.17 30.25
C PRO A 297 2.19 -9.52 29.17
N TYR A 298 3.42 -9.79 29.60
CA TYR A 298 4.49 -10.30 28.74
C TYR A 298 4.82 -11.73 29.15
N TYR A 299 4.53 -12.65 28.25
CA TYR A 299 4.98 -14.03 28.33
C TYR A 299 6.23 -14.20 27.47
N PRO A 300 7.35 -14.69 28.02
CA PRO A 300 8.56 -14.91 27.24
C PRO A 300 8.32 -15.81 26.04
N VAL A 301 8.83 -15.41 24.88
CA VAL A 301 8.61 -16.08 23.60
C VAL A 301 9.94 -16.57 23.04
N ASN A 302 9.94 -17.74 22.41
CA ASN A 302 11.12 -18.25 21.72
C ASN A 302 11.43 -17.41 20.48
N GLN A 303 12.72 -17.15 20.22
CA GLN A 303 13.15 -16.46 18.99
C GLN A 303 12.61 -17.16 17.74
N HIS A 304 12.61 -18.49 17.71
CA HIS A 304 12.00 -19.30 16.64
C HIS A 304 10.56 -18.87 16.31
N LEU A 305 9.71 -18.64 17.31
CA LEU A 305 8.31 -18.25 17.08
C LEU A 305 8.19 -16.83 16.52
N ILE A 306 9.07 -15.93 16.95
CA ILE A 306 9.12 -14.56 16.41
C ILE A 306 9.53 -14.61 14.94
N ASP A 307 10.57 -15.38 14.62
CA ASP A 307 11.05 -15.51 13.24
C ASP A 307 10.04 -16.25 12.36
N GLN A 308 9.33 -17.25 12.90
CA GLN A 308 8.22 -17.91 12.20
C GLN A 308 7.12 -16.93 11.82
N VAL A 309 6.72 -16.03 12.73
CA VAL A 309 5.70 -15.00 12.42
C VAL A 309 6.18 -14.06 11.31
N LYS A 310 7.44 -13.64 11.35
CA LYS A 310 8.03 -12.81 10.30
C LYS A 310 8.09 -13.54 8.95
N PHE A 311 8.43 -14.82 8.98
CA PHE A 311 8.49 -15.67 7.80
C PHE A 311 7.12 -15.89 7.18
N ASP A 312 6.10 -16.14 7.98
CA ASP A 312 4.71 -16.28 7.51
C ASP A 312 4.20 -14.95 6.91
N GLU A 313 4.55 -13.81 7.51
CA GLU A 313 4.19 -12.49 6.96
C GLU A 313 4.90 -12.19 5.65
N TRP A 314 6.20 -12.50 5.56
CA TRP A 314 6.97 -12.38 4.32
C TRP A 314 6.34 -13.26 3.22
N ARG A 315 6.07 -14.53 3.51
CA ARG A 315 5.44 -15.47 2.57
C ARG A 315 4.10 -14.94 2.06
N GLU A 316 3.25 -14.44 2.95
CA GLU A 316 1.95 -13.86 2.60
C GLU A 316 2.10 -12.61 1.70
N ARG A 317 3.10 -11.77 1.97
CA ARG A 317 3.39 -10.58 1.16
C ARG A 317 3.82 -10.99 -0.24
N THR A 318 4.77 -11.92 -0.34
CA THR A 318 5.27 -12.47 -1.62
C THR A 318 4.17 -13.17 -2.41
N GLU A 319 3.30 -13.94 -1.75
CA GLU A 319 2.17 -14.60 -2.42
C GLU A 319 1.15 -13.58 -2.95
N ARG A 320 0.84 -12.55 -2.16
CA ARG A 320 -0.04 -11.46 -2.58
C ARG A 320 0.54 -10.68 -3.77
N GLU A 321 1.84 -10.45 -3.77
CA GLU A 321 2.55 -9.81 -4.88
C GLU A 321 2.49 -10.66 -6.14
N LYS A 322 2.86 -11.94 -6.06
CA LYS A 322 2.72 -12.90 -7.17
C LYS A 322 1.29 -13.04 -7.65
N ALA A 323 0.29 -12.92 -6.77
CA ALA A 323 -1.11 -12.90 -7.15
C ALA A 323 -1.48 -11.63 -7.93
N ARG A 324 -1.03 -10.45 -7.48
CA ARG A 324 -1.21 -9.18 -8.21
C ARG A 324 -0.52 -9.22 -9.57
N GLU A 325 0.68 -9.75 -9.64
CA GLU A 325 1.43 -9.85 -10.90
C GLU A 325 0.73 -10.79 -11.90
N ARG A 326 0.16 -11.91 -11.41
CA ARG A 326 -0.68 -12.79 -12.24
C ARG A 326 -1.95 -12.10 -12.69
N GLU A 327 -2.60 -11.34 -11.81
CA GLU A 327 -3.80 -10.57 -12.14
C GLU A 327 -3.50 -9.47 -13.15
N GLU A 328 -2.40 -8.74 -12.99
CA GLU A 328 -1.95 -7.71 -13.91
C GLU A 328 -1.61 -8.31 -15.28
N ARG A 329 -0.88 -9.44 -15.31
CA ARG A 329 -0.60 -10.17 -16.55
C ARG A 329 -1.89 -10.64 -17.23
N ALA A 330 -2.88 -11.11 -16.47
CA ALA A 330 -4.19 -11.45 -17.01
C ALA A 330 -4.95 -10.22 -17.50
N ALA A 331 -4.85 -9.08 -16.81
CA ALA A 331 -5.46 -7.81 -17.19
C ALA A 331 -4.84 -7.27 -18.49
N ARG A 332 -3.52 -7.37 -18.68
CA ARG A 332 -2.84 -6.99 -19.92
C ARG A 332 -3.36 -7.79 -21.11
N ARG A 333 -3.51 -9.11 -20.97
CA ARG A 333 -4.13 -9.97 -22.00
C ARG A 333 -5.58 -9.60 -22.30
N ARG A 334 -6.36 -9.28 -21.25
CA ARG A 334 -7.74 -8.81 -21.44
C ARG A 334 -7.78 -7.47 -22.18
N THR A 335 -6.85 -6.57 -21.91
CA THR A 335 -6.83 -5.23 -22.53
C THR A 335 -6.51 -5.30 -24.02
N THR A 336 -5.58 -6.17 -24.43
CA THR A 336 -5.27 -6.38 -25.85
C THR A 336 -6.46 -6.96 -26.62
N ASP A 337 -7.19 -7.91 -26.02
CA ASP A 337 -8.37 -8.51 -26.65
C ASP A 337 -9.60 -7.58 -26.59
N ASN A 338 -9.76 -6.80 -25.51
CA ASN A 338 -10.87 -5.86 -25.37
C ASN A 338 -10.77 -4.70 -26.34
N ASN A 339 -9.58 -4.15 -26.62
CA ASN A 339 -9.50 -3.01 -27.55
C ASN A 339 -10.02 -3.37 -28.94
N ALA A 340 -9.67 -4.55 -29.46
CA ALA A 340 -10.18 -5.04 -30.74
C ALA A 340 -11.68 -5.38 -30.67
N SER A 341 -12.16 -5.94 -29.56
CA SER A 341 -13.58 -6.25 -29.37
C SER A 341 -14.45 -5.00 -29.16
N GLU A 342 -13.97 -4.01 -28.43
CA GLU A 342 -14.66 -2.75 -28.15
C GLU A 342 -14.74 -1.88 -29.41
N GLU A 343 -13.68 -1.82 -30.22
CA GLU A 343 -13.71 -1.16 -31.53
C GLU A 343 -14.73 -1.85 -32.47
N PHE A 344 -14.72 -3.19 -32.49
CA PHE A 344 -15.70 -3.96 -33.24
C PHE A 344 -17.14 -3.71 -32.78
N ASP A 345 -17.39 -3.75 -31.47
CA ASP A 345 -18.73 -3.52 -30.91
C ASP A 345 -19.20 -2.07 -31.11
N ALA A 346 -18.28 -1.09 -31.07
CA ALA A 346 -18.57 0.30 -31.42
C ALA A 346 -18.99 0.45 -32.89
N LEU A 347 -18.25 -0.17 -33.83
CA LEU A 347 -18.61 -0.21 -35.26
C LEU A 347 -19.97 -0.87 -35.49
N VAL A 348 -20.29 -1.94 -34.75
CA VAL A 348 -21.60 -2.59 -34.81
C VAL A 348 -22.69 -1.68 -34.26
N GLY A 349 -22.45 -0.98 -33.15
CA GLY A 349 -23.37 -0.01 -32.57
C GLY A 349 -23.69 1.14 -33.52
N GLU A 350 -22.68 1.72 -34.16
CA GLU A 350 -22.85 2.80 -35.13
C GLU A 350 -23.62 2.34 -36.38
N CYS A 351 -23.35 1.13 -36.86
CA CYS A 351 -24.07 0.51 -37.98
C CYS A 351 -25.56 0.28 -37.66
N ILE A 352 -25.89 -0.08 -36.41
CA ILE A 352 -27.29 -0.25 -35.96
C ILE A 352 -28.02 1.09 -35.89
N VAL A 353 -27.38 2.14 -35.37
CA VAL A 353 -28.02 3.45 -35.16
C VAL A 353 -28.28 4.15 -36.50
N ASN A 354 -27.32 4.10 -37.42
CA ASN A 354 -27.39 4.83 -38.68
C ASN A 354 -28.00 4.01 -39.84
N GLU A 355 -28.34 2.74 -39.61
CA GLU A 355 -28.76 1.74 -40.62
C GLU A 355 -27.84 1.71 -41.86
N THR A 356 -26.59 2.17 -41.69
CA THR A 356 -25.60 2.32 -42.75
C THR A 356 -24.24 1.92 -42.19
N CYS A 357 -23.54 1.05 -42.92
CA CYS A 357 -22.25 0.53 -42.47
C CYS A 357 -21.17 1.62 -42.58
N PRO A 358 -20.44 1.97 -41.50
CA PRO A 358 -19.41 3.00 -41.54
C PRO A 358 -18.22 2.64 -42.45
N LEU A 359 -18.02 1.35 -42.73
CA LEU A 359 -16.90 0.86 -43.56
C LEU A 359 -17.19 0.90 -45.06
N CYS A 360 -18.36 0.42 -45.48
CA CYS A 360 -18.71 0.32 -46.92
C CYS A 360 -19.82 1.27 -47.37
N LYS A 361 -20.40 2.03 -46.44
CA LYS A 361 -21.49 3.00 -46.66
C LYS A 361 -22.77 2.43 -47.27
N ARG A 362 -22.96 1.10 -47.24
CA ARG A 362 -24.20 0.44 -47.69
C ARG A 362 -25.25 0.48 -46.59
N ALA A 363 -26.51 0.67 -46.98
CA ALA A 363 -27.64 0.53 -46.06
C ALA A 363 -27.81 -0.93 -45.62
N VAL A 364 -27.90 -1.15 -44.31
CA VAL A 364 -28.08 -2.46 -43.69
C VAL A 364 -29.26 -2.33 -42.75
N SER A 365 -30.31 -3.14 -42.95
CA SER A 365 -31.51 -3.12 -42.10
C SER A 365 -31.59 -4.30 -41.13
N VAL A 366 -30.82 -5.37 -41.39
CA VAL A 366 -30.79 -6.59 -40.57
C VAL A 366 -29.38 -7.17 -40.54
N ARG A 367 -29.06 -7.90 -39.45
CA ARG A 367 -27.77 -8.60 -39.28
C ARG A 367 -26.53 -7.69 -39.33
N HIS A 368 -26.63 -6.48 -38.75
CA HIS A 368 -25.55 -5.49 -38.67
C HIS A 368 -24.20 -6.09 -38.25
N ARG A 369 -24.18 -6.92 -37.20
CA ARG A 369 -22.95 -7.60 -36.71
C ARG A 369 -22.25 -8.46 -37.77
N GLN A 370 -22.99 -9.34 -38.45
CA GLN A 370 -22.42 -10.20 -39.50
C GLN A 370 -21.92 -9.38 -40.69
N HIS A 371 -22.61 -8.29 -41.02
CA HIS A 371 -22.16 -7.40 -42.08
C HIS A 371 -20.84 -6.70 -41.72
N VAL A 372 -20.72 -6.16 -40.51
CA VAL A 372 -19.48 -5.51 -40.04
C VAL A 372 -18.32 -6.51 -39.98
N GLU A 373 -18.54 -7.75 -39.52
CA GLU A 373 -17.53 -8.83 -39.56
C GLU A 373 -17.02 -9.11 -40.98
N VAL A 374 -17.92 -9.21 -41.95
CA VAL A 374 -17.55 -9.45 -43.36
C VAL A 374 -16.86 -8.24 -43.97
N CYS A 375 -17.34 -7.02 -43.69
CA CYS A 375 -16.73 -5.80 -44.19
C CYS A 375 -15.32 -5.57 -43.65
N LEU A 376 -15.07 -5.85 -42.37
CA LEU A 376 -13.73 -5.77 -41.79
C LEU A 376 -12.77 -6.78 -42.44
N LYS A 377 -13.23 -8.03 -42.68
CA LYS A 377 -12.45 -9.05 -43.38
C LYS A 377 -12.13 -8.67 -44.83
N ASN A 378 -13.08 -8.04 -45.53
CA ASN A 378 -12.91 -7.65 -46.93
C ASN A 378 -12.13 -6.33 -47.12
N LYS A 379 -12.02 -5.48 -46.09
CA LYS A 379 -11.29 -4.20 -46.18
C LYS A 379 -9.80 -4.39 -46.50
N GLY A 380 -9.24 -5.57 -46.20
CA GLY A 380 -7.86 -5.94 -46.54
C GLY A 380 -7.65 -6.37 -48.00
N THR A 381 -8.69 -6.78 -48.72
CA THR A 381 -8.56 -7.36 -50.08
C THR A 381 -8.87 -6.36 -51.19
N ASP A 382 -9.68 -5.33 -50.93
CA ASP A 382 -10.28 -4.53 -52.01
C ASP A 382 -9.44 -3.31 -52.43
N ASN A 383 -8.37 -2.97 -51.69
CA ASN A 383 -7.49 -1.85 -52.02
C ASN A 383 -6.40 -2.17 -53.07
N ALA A 384 -6.24 -3.43 -53.49
CA ALA A 384 -5.27 -3.79 -54.53
C ALA A 384 -5.86 -3.78 -55.96
N ALA A 385 -7.20 -3.73 -56.12
CA ALA A 385 -7.82 -3.97 -57.43
C ALA A 385 -8.73 -2.83 -57.95
N SER A 386 -8.97 -1.77 -57.16
CA SER A 386 -9.91 -0.71 -57.54
C SER A 386 -9.24 0.62 -57.92
N THR A 387 -8.22 0.54 -58.80
CA THR A 387 -7.78 1.68 -59.65
C THR A 387 -7.74 1.27 -61.12
N ALA A 388 -8.78 0.60 -61.61
CA ALA A 388 -8.94 0.33 -63.04
C ALA A 388 -10.38 0.58 -63.50
N MET A 389 -10.53 1.74 -64.15
CA MET A 389 -11.49 2.03 -65.21
C MET A 389 -12.98 2.14 -64.84
N SER A 390 -13.45 3.39 -64.82
CA SER A 390 -14.85 3.75 -65.06
C SER A 390 -14.94 4.67 -66.27
N THR A 391 -15.32 4.12 -67.42
CA THR A 391 -15.94 4.85 -68.54
C THR A 391 -16.63 3.87 -69.48
N ALA A 392 -17.97 3.81 -69.44
CA ALA A 392 -18.87 3.58 -70.59
C ALA A 392 -20.34 3.42 -70.16
N VAL A 393 -21.08 4.53 -70.17
CA VAL A 393 -22.17 4.84 -71.12
C VAL A 393 -23.10 3.69 -71.59
N ILE A 394 -24.39 3.82 -71.22
CA ILE A 394 -25.66 3.57 -71.97
C ILE A 394 -25.89 2.14 -72.50
N THR A 395 -26.99 1.41 -72.20
CA THR A 395 -28.28 1.49 -72.93
C THR A 395 -29.37 0.62 -72.25
N GLN A 396 -30.62 0.95 -72.56
CA GLN A 396 -31.91 0.49 -72.02
C GLN A 396 -32.31 -0.98 -72.34
N LYS A 397 -33.17 -1.55 -71.47
CA LYS A 397 -34.33 -2.51 -71.60
C LYS A 397 -34.49 -3.38 -72.89
N PRO A 398 -35.13 -4.58 -72.84
CA PRO A 398 -36.41 -4.84 -72.14
C PRO A 398 -36.62 -6.24 -71.50
N THR A 399 -37.81 -6.32 -70.88
CA THR A 399 -38.56 -7.38 -70.20
C THR A 399 -38.53 -8.80 -70.78
N HIS A 400 -38.52 -9.82 -69.90
CA HIS A 400 -39.30 -11.04 -70.11
C HIS A 400 -39.85 -11.62 -68.79
N LYS A 401 -41.16 -11.87 -68.80
CA LYS A 401 -41.90 -12.72 -67.86
C LYS A 401 -41.40 -14.16 -67.98
N ASN A 402 -41.32 -14.89 -66.86
CA ASN A 402 -41.89 -16.23 -66.79
C ASN A 402 -42.22 -16.66 -65.36
N THR A 403 -43.25 -17.50 -65.33
CA THR A 403 -44.12 -17.92 -64.25
C THR A 403 -43.54 -19.01 -63.34
N ALA A 404 -44.03 -18.98 -62.09
CA ALA A 404 -44.31 -20.07 -61.14
C ALA A 404 -43.84 -21.50 -61.44
N VAL A 405 -43.38 -22.20 -60.39
CA VAL A 405 -43.89 -23.53 -59.97
C VAL A 405 -43.30 -23.97 -58.61
N ALA A 406 -44.23 -24.39 -57.73
CA ALA A 406 -44.18 -25.40 -56.66
C ALA A 406 -43.17 -25.36 -55.49
N LYS A 407 -43.73 -25.03 -54.32
CA LYS A 407 -43.76 -25.83 -53.07
C LYS A 407 -42.82 -27.05 -52.97
N LYS A 408 -42.03 -27.10 -51.89
CA LYS A 408 -41.98 -28.26 -50.99
C LYS A 408 -41.43 -27.88 -49.60
N SER A 409 -42.32 -28.04 -48.62
CA SER A 409 -42.03 -28.13 -47.19
C SER A 409 -41.24 -29.40 -46.88
N SER A 410 -40.19 -29.32 -46.06
CA SER A 410 -39.63 -30.49 -45.39
C SER A 410 -39.20 -30.16 -43.96
N THR A 411 -40.06 -30.57 -43.05
CA THR A 411 -39.89 -30.67 -41.61
C THR A 411 -38.96 -31.84 -41.30
N ARG A 412 -37.86 -31.62 -40.55
CA ARG A 412 -37.20 -32.70 -39.79
C ARG A 412 -36.34 -32.17 -38.63
N LYS A 413 -36.90 -32.26 -37.43
CA LYS A 413 -36.23 -32.66 -36.16
C LYS A 413 -36.82 -34.05 -35.79
N PRO A 414 -36.34 -34.83 -34.80
CA PRO A 414 -35.16 -34.73 -33.92
C PRO A 414 -34.36 -36.06 -33.78
N ALA A 415 -33.16 -36.04 -33.17
CA ALA A 415 -32.54 -37.16 -32.43
C ALA A 415 -31.39 -36.55 -31.58
N SER A 416 -31.40 -36.47 -30.24
CA SER A 416 -31.43 -37.47 -29.15
C SER A 416 -30.13 -38.27 -28.95
N LYS A 417 -29.31 -37.80 -27.98
CA LYS A 417 -28.46 -38.53 -26.99
C LYS A 417 -27.28 -39.39 -27.52
N PRO A 418 -26.18 -39.66 -26.74
CA PRO A 418 -26.16 -39.82 -25.28
C PRO A 418 -25.01 -39.19 -24.46
N ALA A 419 -25.27 -39.12 -23.16
CA ALA A 419 -24.34 -38.86 -22.07
C ALA A 419 -23.38 -40.05 -21.82
N LYS A 420 -22.16 -39.74 -21.34
CA LYS A 420 -21.14 -40.61 -20.72
C LYS A 420 -19.91 -39.69 -20.45
N LYS A 421 -19.23 -39.60 -19.30
CA LYS A 421 -18.99 -40.49 -18.16
C LYS A 421 -18.77 -39.66 -16.88
N ALA A 422 -19.31 -40.15 -15.77
CA ALA A 422 -18.96 -39.71 -14.42
C ALA A 422 -17.54 -40.16 -14.05
N LYS A 423 -16.72 -39.24 -13.53
CA LYS A 423 -15.38 -39.52 -12.99
C LYS A 423 -15.53 -40.07 -11.57
N LYS A 424 -15.14 -41.34 -11.42
CA LYS A 424 -15.08 -42.12 -10.17
C LYS A 424 -14.14 -41.43 -9.17
N ARG A 425 -14.68 -40.92 -8.06
CA ARG A 425 -13.91 -40.54 -6.87
C ARG A 425 -13.40 -41.82 -6.22
N ARG A 426 -12.07 -42.00 -6.13
CA ARG A 426 -11.47 -42.99 -5.23
C ARG A 426 -11.60 -42.44 -3.81
N ARG A 427 -12.39 -43.15 -2.99
CA ARG A 427 -12.20 -43.22 -1.53
C ARG A 427 -10.89 -43.97 -1.30
N GLY A 428 -9.96 -43.33 -0.60
CA GLY A 428 -8.91 -44.02 0.14
C GLY A 428 -9.37 -44.05 1.59
N ASP A 429 -9.80 -45.23 2.00
CA ASP A 429 -9.97 -45.65 3.40
C ASP A 429 -8.60 -46.06 3.96
N ASP A 430 -8.49 -45.96 5.28
CA ASP A 430 -7.59 -46.70 6.18
C ASP A 430 -6.07 -46.47 6.11
N SER A 431 -5.53 -45.85 7.16
CA SER A 431 -4.66 -46.58 8.09
C SER A 431 -4.56 -45.84 9.42
N ASP A 432 -5.34 -46.38 10.34
CA ASP A 432 -5.18 -46.38 11.78
C ASP A 432 -3.82 -47.03 12.14
N SER A 433 -3.01 -46.34 12.93
CA SER A 433 -1.90 -46.94 13.67
C SER A 433 -1.64 -46.10 14.91
N GLU A 434 -2.37 -46.45 15.98
CA GLU A 434 -1.90 -46.33 17.35
C GLU A 434 -0.62 -47.15 17.51
N ASP A 435 0.47 -46.54 17.99
CA ASP A 435 1.49 -47.22 18.79
C ASP A 435 2.28 -46.18 19.61
N GLU A 436 2.20 -46.40 20.93
CA GLU A 436 3.01 -45.94 22.09
C GLU A 436 3.24 -44.45 22.39
#